data_AF-A0AAF0LL59-F1
#
_entry.id   AF-A0AAF0LL59-F1
#
_cell.length_a   1.000
_cell.length_b   1.000
_cell.length_c   1.000
_cell.angle_alpha   90.00
_cell.angle_beta   90.00
_cell.angle_gamma   90.00
#
_symmetry.space_group_name_H-M   'P 1'
#
loop_
_entity.id
_entity.type
_entity.pdbx_description
1 polymer ?
#
loop_
_entity_poly.entity_id
_entity_poly.type
_entity_poly.pdbx_seq_one_letter_code
_entity_poly.pdbx_strand_id
1 'polypeptide(L)'
;MTRTSVFEQVPREEWVTHNALAFAIRDAHPVSPGHTLVIPKRTIVSWFDATADEIAAMTELVTAVKGQLDNDHHPDGYNVGFNDGAAAGQTVFHAHMHVIPRFDGDVASPAGGVRHAVIGRGHY
;
A
#
# COMPACT_ATOMS: atom_id res chain seq x y z
N MET A 1 8.17 24.51 -6.78
CA MET A 1 7.16 23.88 -7.64
C MET A 1 6.83 22.52 -7.05
N THR A 2 5.70 22.39 -6.37
CA THR A 2 5.19 21.09 -5.92
C THR A 2 4.91 20.27 -7.17
N ARG A 3 5.70 19.22 -7.41
CA ARG A 3 5.38 18.24 -8.46
C ARG A 3 4.05 17.59 -8.07
N THR A 4 3.06 17.66 -8.96
CA THR A 4 1.82 16.90 -8.86
C THR A 4 2.14 15.43 -8.63
N SER A 5 1.48 14.79 -7.67
CA SER A 5 1.68 13.38 -7.41
C SER A 5 1.20 12.57 -8.62
N VAL A 6 1.90 11.48 -8.94
CA VAL A 6 1.47 10.56 -10.00
C VAL A 6 0.12 9.90 -9.67
N PHE A 7 -0.22 9.77 -8.39
CA PHE A 7 -1.50 9.20 -7.96
C PHE A 7 -2.69 10.12 -8.27
N GLU A 8 -2.49 11.45 -8.31
CA GLU A 8 -3.53 12.40 -8.68
C GLU A 8 -3.91 12.34 -10.16
N GLN A 9 -3.08 11.68 -10.98
CA GLN A 9 -3.29 11.50 -12.41
C GLN A 9 -4.06 10.20 -12.72
N VAL A 10 -4.24 9.31 -11.74
CA VAL A 10 -4.97 8.05 -11.93
C VAL A 10 -6.46 8.34 -11.99
N PRO A 11 -7.13 8.01 -13.11
CA PRO A 11 -8.53 8.36 -13.28
C PRO A 11 -9.42 7.50 -12.36
N ARG A 12 -10.61 8.00 -12.01
CA ARG A 12 -11.46 7.40 -10.97
C ARG A 12 -11.98 6.01 -11.33
N GLU A 13 -12.15 5.72 -12.62
CA GLU A 13 -12.53 4.42 -13.14
C GLU A 13 -11.49 3.32 -12.88
N GLU A 14 -10.24 3.70 -12.64
CA GLU A 14 -9.16 2.77 -12.26
C GLU A 14 -9.07 2.55 -10.75
N TRP A 15 -9.89 3.25 -9.96
CA TRP A 15 -9.92 3.08 -8.51
C TRP A 15 -10.62 1.76 -8.16
N VAL A 16 -9.92 0.90 -7.42
CA VAL A 16 -10.42 -0.36 -6.89
C VAL A 16 -11.58 -0.11 -5.91
N THR A 17 -11.42 0.89 -5.05
CA THR A 17 -12.43 1.37 -4.12
C THR A 17 -12.03 2.74 -3.59
N HIS A 18 -12.96 3.47 -2.99
CA HIS A 18 -12.67 4.75 -2.34
C HIS A 18 -13.70 5.09 -1.28
N ASN A 19 -13.33 5.99 -0.37
CA ASN A 19 -14.26 6.63 0.56
C ASN A 19 -14.15 8.15 0.43
N ALA A 20 -14.51 8.90 1.47
CA ALA A 20 -14.46 10.37 1.44
C ALA A 20 -13.02 10.89 1.29
N LEU A 21 -12.07 10.32 2.04
CA LEU A 21 -10.73 10.89 2.23
C LEU A 21 -9.60 10.09 1.58
N ALA A 22 -9.85 8.85 1.15
CA ALA A 22 -8.84 8.00 0.55
C ALA A 22 -9.40 7.25 -0.67
N PHE A 23 -8.51 6.68 -1.46
CA PHE A 23 -8.80 5.81 -2.58
C PHE A 23 -7.75 4.71 -2.72
N ALA A 24 -8.09 3.62 -3.40
CA ALA A 24 -7.21 2.50 -3.63
C ALA A 24 -7.04 2.21 -5.12
N ILE A 25 -5.82 1.88 -5.55
CA ILE A 25 -5.47 1.56 -6.94
C ILE A 25 -4.56 0.33 -6.95
N ARG A 26 -4.56 -0.45 -8.04
CA ARG A 26 -3.55 -1.52 -8.20
C ARG A 26 -2.18 -0.88 -8.46
N ASP A 27 -1.13 -1.46 -7.88
CA ASP A 27 0.24 -1.00 -8.11
C ASP A 27 0.64 -1.27 -9.57
N ALA A 28 1.26 -0.30 -10.24
CA ALA A 28 1.74 -0.43 -11.62
C ALA A 28 2.93 -1.39 -11.75
N HIS A 29 3.66 -1.63 -10.66
CA HIS A 29 4.79 -2.54 -10.53
C HIS A 29 4.52 -3.53 -9.38
N PRO A 30 3.53 -4.42 -9.54
CA PRO A 30 3.10 -5.29 -8.45
C PRO A 30 4.19 -6.29 -8.07
N VAL A 31 4.43 -6.46 -6.77
CA VAL A 31 5.36 -7.49 -6.24
C VAL A 31 4.66 -8.84 -6.00
N SER A 32 3.34 -8.86 -6.10
CA SER A 32 2.47 -10.03 -5.94
C SER A 32 1.13 -9.77 -6.64
N PRO A 33 0.42 -10.79 -7.15
CA PRO A 33 -0.93 -10.62 -7.71
C PRO A 33 -1.85 -9.84 -6.77
N GLY A 34 -2.49 -8.79 -7.28
CA GLY A 34 -3.40 -7.96 -6.50
C GLY A 34 -2.72 -6.92 -5.59
N HIS A 35 -1.40 -6.71 -5.68
CA HIS A 35 -0.71 -5.63 -4.96
C HIS A 35 -1.43 -4.29 -5.18
N THR A 36 -1.88 -3.69 -4.09
CA THR A 36 -2.74 -2.49 -4.09
C THR A 36 -2.16 -1.42 -3.21
N LEU A 37 -2.32 -0.18 -3.63
CA LEU A 37 -1.94 1.02 -2.91
C LEU A 37 -3.20 1.70 -2.37
N VAL A 38 -3.20 2.10 -1.11
CA VAL A 38 -4.23 2.96 -0.50
C VAL A 38 -3.62 4.33 -0.24
N ILE A 39 -4.23 5.38 -0.79
CA ILE A 39 -3.66 6.74 -0.86
C ILE A 39 -4.68 7.75 -0.31
N PRO A 40 -4.29 8.72 0.52
CA PRO A 40 -5.16 9.82 0.89
C PRO A 40 -5.41 10.71 -0.33
N LYS A 41 -6.60 11.29 -0.45
CA LYS A 41 -6.90 12.22 -1.55
C LYS A 41 -6.15 13.55 -1.41
N ARG A 42 -5.84 13.95 -0.18
CA ARG A 42 -4.98 15.09 0.10
C ARG A 42 -3.53 14.68 -0.09
N THR A 43 -2.82 15.39 -0.95
CA THR A 43 -1.39 15.16 -1.19
C THR A 43 -0.56 15.55 0.02
N ILE A 44 -0.21 14.55 0.83
CA ILE A 44 0.73 14.63 1.95
C ILE A 44 1.96 13.77 1.66
N VAL A 45 3.14 14.25 2.02
CA VAL A 45 4.39 13.53 1.75
C VAL A 45 4.60 12.42 2.76
N SER A 46 4.46 12.76 4.04
CA SER A 46 4.66 11.84 5.16
C SER A 46 3.33 11.29 5.64
N TRP A 47 3.32 10.01 6.03
CA TRP A 47 2.23 9.41 6.79
C TRP A 47 1.97 10.18 8.09
N PHE A 48 3.00 10.74 8.70
CA PHE A 48 2.91 11.49 9.96
C PHE A 48 2.27 12.88 9.81
N ASP A 49 2.04 13.35 8.58
CA ASP A 49 1.26 14.56 8.27
C ASP A 49 -0.24 14.28 8.10
N ALA A 50 -0.66 13.01 8.19
CA ALA A 50 -2.05 12.62 8.07
C ALA A 50 -2.85 13.02 9.33
N THR A 51 -4.08 13.47 9.10
CA THR A 51 -5.07 13.65 10.17
C THR A 51 -5.57 12.29 10.67
N ALA A 52 -6.14 12.27 11.87
CA ALA A 52 -6.76 11.06 12.41
C ALA A 52 -7.85 10.49 11.48
N ASP A 53 -8.64 11.36 10.85
CA ASP A 53 -9.71 10.96 9.92
C ASP A 53 -9.14 10.35 8.63
N GLU A 54 -8.02 10.86 8.12
CA GLU A 54 -7.34 10.26 6.95
C GLU A 54 -6.73 8.90 7.29
N ILE A 55 -6.14 8.75 8.48
CA ILE A 55 -5.62 7.46 8.94
C ILE A 55 -6.78 6.44 9.06
N ALA A 56 -7.90 6.84 9.65
CA ALA A 56 -9.10 6.01 9.75
C ALA A 56 -9.61 5.63 8.35
N ALA A 57 -9.72 6.60 7.44
CA ALA A 57 -10.18 6.37 6.08
C ALA A 57 -9.26 5.43 5.28
N MET A 58 -7.94 5.57 5.41
CA MET A 58 -7.00 4.68 4.74
C MET A 58 -7.05 3.26 5.30
N THR A 59 -7.10 3.10 6.63
CA THR A 59 -7.15 1.77 7.27
C THR A 59 -8.48 1.05 7.04
N GLU A 60 -9.59 1.77 6.92
CA GLU A 60 -10.87 1.24 6.44
C GLU A 60 -10.72 0.65 5.02
N LEU A 61 -10.09 1.40 4.10
CA LEU A 61 -9.88 0.92 2.74
C LEU A 61 -8.91 -0.27 2.67
N VAL A 62 -7.90 -0.35 3.54
CA VAL A 62 -7.05 -1.56 3.65
C VAL A 62 -7.91 -2.81 3.92
N THR A 63 -8.89 -2.70 4.82
CA THR A 63 -9.80 -3.80 5.16
C THR A 63 -10.71 -4.15 3.97
N ALA A 64 -11.27 -3.14 3.31
CA ALA A 64 -12.12 -3.34 2.13
C ALA A 64 -11.35 -3.98 0.97
N VAL A 65 -10.13 -3.51 0.69
CA VAL A 65 -9.23 -4.05 -0.33
C VAL A 65 -8.89 -5.51 -0.02
N LYS A 66 -8.54 -5.84 1.23
CA LYS A 66 -8.28 -7.23 1.65
C LYS A 66 -9.50 -8.12 1.36
N GLY A 67 -10.70 -7.68 1.70
CA GLY A 67 -11.93 -8.43 1.43
C GLY A 67 -12.18 -8.69 -0.07
N GLN A 68 -11.85 -7.75 -0.94
CA GLN A 68 -11.90 -7.98 -2.39
C GLN A 68 -10.83 -8.98 -2.85
N LEU A 69 -9.60 -8.81 -2.38
CA LEU A 69 -8.47 -9.68 -2.74
C LEU A 69 -8.67 -11.13 -2.29
N ASP A 70 -9.34 -11.36 -1.15
CA ASP A 70 -9.74 -12.69 -0.69
C ASP A 70 -10.63 -13.41 -1.71
N ASN A 71 -11.54 -12.68 -2.35
CA ASN A 71 -12.47 -13.25 -3.34
C ASN A 71 -11.81 -13.42 -4.71
N ASP A 72 -10.94 -12.48 -5.10
CA ASP A 72 -10.36 -12.45 -6.44
C ASP A 72 -9.15 -13.38 -6.58
N HIS A 73 -8.37 -13.54 -5.51
CA HIS A 73 -7.07 -14.21 -5.57
C HIS A 73 -6.86 -15.31 -4.54
N HIS A 74 -7.67 -15.39 -3.48
CA HIS A 74 -7.52 -16.35 -2.39
C HIS A 74 -6.09 -16.42 -1.79
N PRO A 75 -5.49 -15.31 -1.37
CA PRO A 75 -4.16 -15.33 -0.77
C PRO A 75 -4.15 -15.97 0.62
N ASP A 76 -3.02 -16.57 0.97
CA ASP A 76 -2.77 -17.25 2.25
C ASP A 76 -2.33 -16.27 3.35
N GLY A 77 -1.94 -15.06 2.98
CA GLY A 77 -1.54 -14.02 3.93
C GLY A 77 -1.35 -12.65 3.29
N TYR A 78 -0.90 -11.69 4.09
CA TYR A 78 -0.67 -10.31 3.63
C TYR A 78 0.56 -9.68 4.28
N ASN A 79 1.24 -8.82 3.52
CA ASN A 79 2.06 -7.75 4.09
C ASN A 79 1.39 -6.41 3.84
N VAL A 80 1.26 -5.62 4.91
CA VAL A 80 0.67 -4.29 4.86
C VAL A 80 1.64 -3.31 5.52
N GLY A 81 1.90 -2.17 4.89
CA GLY A 81 2.82 -1.18 5.41
C GLY A 81 2.96 0.04 4.50
N PHE A 82 3.78 1.00 4.92
CA PHE A 82 4.10 2.22 4.16
C PHE A 82 5.57 2.56 4.34
N ASN A 83 6.13 3.28 3.37
CA ASN A 83 7.48 3.84 3.47
C ASN A 83 7.37 5.35 3.69
N ASP A 84 8.07 5.86 4.70
CA ASP A 84 8.10 7.29 5.03
C ASP A 84 9.52 7.85 4.89
N GLY A 85 9.71 8.69 3.87
CA GLY A 85 11.00 9.28 3.53
C GLY A 85 11.89 8.39 2.64
N ALA A 86 12.85 9.03 1.97
CA ALA A 86 13.74 8.38 1.01
C ALA A 86 14.58 7.25 1.63
N ALA A 87 15.00 7.40 2.90
CA ALA A 87 15.78 6.39 3.62
C ALA A 87 15.00 5.10 3.87
N ALA A 88 13.67 5.18 3.96
CA ALA A 88 12.77 4.03 4.07
C ALA A 88 12.37 3.46 2.69
N GLY A 89 12.88 4.01 1.59
CA GLY A 89 12.56 3.56 0.24
C GLY A 89 11.30 4.20 -0.36
N GLN A 90 10.81 5.32 0.16
CA GLN A 90 9.71 6.06 -0.48
C GLN A 90 10.19 6.67 -1.81
N THR A 91 9.51 6.33 -2.91
CA THR A 91 9.83 6.80 -4.27
C THR A 91 8.78 7.77 -4.81
N VAL A 92 7.52 7.58 -4.44
CA VAL A 92 6.44 8.55 -4.65
C VAL A 92 6.21 9.30 -3.34
N PHE A 93 6.56 10.59 -3.33
CA PHE A 93 6.39 11.49 -2.18
C PHE A 93 4.94 11.97 -2.04
N HIS A 94 4.05 10.99 -1.97
CA HIS A 94 2.65 11.09 -1.56
C HIS A 94 2.42 9.85 -0.71
N ALA A 95 2.08 10.00 0.57
CA ALA A 95 1.89 8.88 1.49
C ALA A 95 0.94 7.82 0.90
N HIS A 96 1.29 6.55 1.05
CA HIS A 96 0.48 5.44 0.58
C HIS A 96 0.78 4.19 1.40
N MET A 97 -0.26 3.37 1.64
CA MET A 97 -0.12 2.04 2.23
C MET A 97 -0.14 0.99 1.13
N HIS A 98 0.84 0.10 1.16
CA HIS A 98 0.85 -1.14 0.40
C HIS A 98 -0.05 -2.17 1.07
N VAL A 99 -0.87 -2.85 0.27
CA VAL A 99 -1.60 -4.08 0.63
C VAL A 99 -1.13 -5.15 -0.35
N ILE A 100 -0.26 -6.03 0.13
CA ILE A 100 0.44 -7.05 -0.67
C ILE A 100 -0.10 -8.42 -0.28
N PRO A 101 -0.92 -9.08 -1.12
CA PRO A 101 -1.26 -10.48 -0.97
C PRO A 101 -0.01 -11.36 -0.97
N ARG A 102 -0.01 -12.40 -0.14
CA ARG A 102 1.06 -13.40 -0.05
C ARG A 102 0.48 -14.79 -0.25
N PHE A 103 1.25 -15.66 -0.87
CA PHE A 103 0.83 -17.02 -1.23
C PHE A 103 1.85 -18.03 -0.74
N ASP A 104 1.38 -19.20 -0.35
CA ASP A 104 2.27 -20.29 0.04
C ASP A 104 3.21 -20.66 -1.13
N GLY A 105 4.51 -20.62 -0.86
CA GLY A 105 5.54 -20.89 -1.86
C GLY A 105 5.91 -19.70 -2.78
N ASP A 106 5.36 -18.49 -2.55
CA ASP A 106 5.73 -17.29 -3.33
C ASP A 106 7.19 -16.85 -3.10
N VAL A 107 7.78 -17.23 -1.95
CA VAL A 107 9.19 -17.06 -1.61
C VAL A 107 9.71 -18.29 -0.86
N ALA A 108 11.02 -18.54 -0.94
CA ALA A 108 11.64 -19.70 -0.30
C ALA A 108 11.59 -19.68 1.24
N SER A 109 11.59 -18.50 1.87
CA SER A 109 11.54 -18.34 3.33
C SER A 109 10.77 -17.07 3.70
N PRO A 110 9.47 -17.18 4.08
CA PRO A 110 8.65 -16.01 4.40
C PRO A 110 8.92 -15.46 5.81
N ALA A 111 9.59 -16.22 6.67
CA ALA A 111 9.95 -15.79 8.03
C ALA A 111 10.74 -14.47 7.98
N GLY A 112 10.35 -13.52 8.83
CA GLY A 112 10.89 -12.16 8.82
C GLY A 112 9.92 -11.12 8.29
N GLY A 113 9.13 -11.45 7.26
CA GLY A 113 8.14 -10.55 6.67
C GLY A 113 8.72 -9.15 6.40
N VAL A 114 8.09 -8.13 6.98
CA VAL A 114 8.49 -6.71 6.84
C VAL A 114 9.95 -6.41 7.20
N ARG A 115 10.61 -7.26 8.00
CA ARG A 115 12.03 -7.09 8.36
C ARG A 115 12.96 -7.20 7.16
N HIS A 116 12.54 -7.87 6.08
CA HIS A 116 13.29 -7.94 4.82
C HIS A 116 13.40 -6.58 4.11
N ALA A 117 12.63 -5.56 4.54
CA ALA A 117 12.84 -4.17 4.11
C ALA A 117 14.24 -3.64 4.50
N VAL A 118 14.85 -4.19 5.56
CA VAL A 118 16.25 -3.94 5.91
C VAL A 118 17.09 -5.13 5.46
N ILE A 119 17.82 -4.95 4.35
CA ILE A 119 18.61 -6.00 3.70
C ILE A 119 19.50 -6.73 4.73
N GLY A 120 19.41 -8.05 4.76
CA GLY A 120 20.20 -8.92 5.65
C GLY A 120 19.71 -9.00 7.10
N ARG A 121 18.57 -8.37 7.46
CA ARG A 121 18.01 -8.38 8.82
C ARG A 121 16.67 -9.12 8.95
N GLY A 122 16.23 -9.76 7.86
CA GLY A 122 14.95 -10.48 7.80
C GLY A 122 14.93 -11.79 8.56
N HIS A 123 16.01 -12.57 8.50
CA HIS A 123 16.11 -13.87 9.15
C HIS A 123 16.46 -13.73 10.63
N TYR A 124 15.77 -14.49 11.49
CA TYR A 124 16.03 -14.63 12.91
C TYR A 124 15.66 -16.03 13.39
#